data_AF-A0A939WGD1-F1
#
_entry.id   AF-A0A939WGD1-F1
#
_cell.length_a   1.000
_cell.length_b   1.000
_cell.length_c   1.000
_cell.angle_alpha   90.00
_cell.angle_beta   90.00
_cell.angle_gamma   90.00
#
_symmetry.space_group_name_H-M   'P 1'
#
loop_
_entity.id
_entity.type
_entity.pdbx_description
1 polymer ?
#
loop_
_entity_poly.entity_id
_entity_poly.type
_entity_poly.pdbx_seq_one_letter_code
_entity_poly.pdbx_strand_id
1 'polypeptide(L)'
;MNKIISSPMNYIGGKYKLLPQLLPLFPDNIGVFVDLFCGGCNVGINVPAKKTIFNDNLSHLIELYREFGSLSKKEILNHIDNRINQFNLSLTNKDGYLELRKLYNSEKNPLDLFVLVAYSFNHQIRFNNSHEFNNPFGKERSCFNEHMKNNLIIFLNELASKNVSFTSLNFDEFDFSILSSNDFVYCDPPYLITTGTYNDGKRGFTGWNETEEKKLLNILDNLNEKNICFALSNVIEHKGKENLILKDWITRNNYYVSYLSKNYSNSNYHTIDRNPNATVEVLITNYEPNASQEKLLFA
;
A
#
# COMPACT_ATOMS: atom_id res chain seq x y z
N MET A 1 8.40 9.65 -19.12
CA MET A 1 7.74 9.03 -17.95
C MET A 1 8.45 9.49 -16.70
N ASN A 2 7.72 10.03 -15.72
CA ASN A 2 8.28 10.23 -14.39
C ASN A 2 8.64 8.85 -13.81
N LYS A 3 9.77 8.77 -13.13
CA LYS A 3 10.25 7.52 -12.51
C LYS A 3 9.28 7.13 -11.40
N ILE A 4 8.68 5.94 -11.48
CA ILE A 4 7.79 5.43 -10.43
C ILE A 4 8.62 5.12 -9.18
N ILE A 5 8.19 5.68 -8.05
CA ILE A 5 8.84 5.59 -6.76
C ILE A 5 8.30 4.38 -6.01
N SER A 6 9.19 3.52 -5.52
CA SER A 6 8.83 2.38 -4.69
C SER A 6 8.86 2.76 -3.22
N SER A 7 8.02 2.10 -2.43
CA SER A 7 8.19 2.00 -0.99
C SER A 7 9.63 1.59 -0.64
N PRO A 8 10.22 2.11 0.45
CA PRO A 8 11.52 1.67 0.91
C PRO A 8 11.46 0.27 1.56
N MET A 9 10.27 -0.31 1.70
CA MET A 9 10.03 -1.61 2.33
C MET A 9 9.21 -2.54 1.44
N ASN A 10 9.42 -3.84 1.62
CA ASN A 10 8.57 -4.84 0.98
C ASN A 10 7.25 -4.95 1.75
N TYR A 11 6.14 -4.64 1.08
CA TYR A 11 4.79 -4.83 1.59
C TYR A 11 4.02 -5.81 0.70
N ILE A 12 3.39 -6.81 1.31
CA ILE A 12 2.65 -7.84 0.58
C ILE A 12 1.42 -7.18 -0.07
N GLY A 13 1.15 -7.50 -1.34
CA GLY A 13 0.04 -6.90 -2.09
C GLY A 13 0.31 -5.50 -2.65
N GLY A 14 1.52 -4.95 -2.46
CA GLY A 14 1.89 -3.63 -2.93
C GLY A 14 1.70 -3.45 -4.45
N LYS A 15 1.04 -2.36 -4.83
CA LYS A 15 0.64 -2.06 -6.22
C LYS A 15 1.72 -1.49 -7.11
N TYR A 16 2.98 -1.44 -6.65
CA TYR A 16 4.10 -0.84 -7.40
C TYR A 16 4.15 -1.30 -8.86
N LYS A 17 3.96 -2.60 -9.10
CA LYS A 17 3.98 -3.20 -10.43
C LYS A 17 2.80 -2.81 -11.33
N LEU A 18 1.66 -2.48 -10.73
CA LEU A 18 0.41 -2.11 -11.42
C LEU A 18 0.27 -0.59 -11.60
N LEU A 19 1.10 0.22 -10.94
CA LEU A 19 1.08 1.68 -11.08
C LEU A 19 1.08 2.19 -12.54
N PRO A 20 1.83 1.60 -13.50
CA PRO A 20 1.74 2.02 -14.89
C PRO A 20 0.34 1.88 -15.51
N GLN A 21 -0.48 0.94 -15.04
CA GLN A 21 -1.86 0.75 -15.47
C GLN A 21 -2.85 1.57 -14.64
N LEU A 22 -2.56 1.79 -13.34
CA LEU A 22 -3.45 2.51 -12.43
C LEU A 22 -3.42 4.02 -12.63
N LEU A 23 -2.22 4.62 -12.69
CA LEU A 23 -2.07 6.08 -12.73
C LEU A 23 -2.79 6.74 -13.93
N PRO A 24 -2.77 6.17 -15.15
CA PRO A 24 -3.54 6.72 -16.28
C PRO A 24 -5.06 6.74 -16.07
N LEU A 25 -5.58 5.87 -15.20
CA LEU A 25 -7.01 5.73 -14.95
C LEU A 25 -7.51 6.65 -13.83
N PHE A 26 -6.60 7.30 -13.10
CA PHE A 26 -6.97 8.22 -12.01
C PHE A 26 -7.31 9.62 -12.54
N PRO A 27 -8.13 10.39 -11.81
CA PRO A 27 -8.46 11.76 -12.19
C PRO A 27 -7.23 12.67 -12.08
N ASP A 28 -7.21 13.70 -12.92
CA ASP A 28 -6.24 14.79 -12.83
C ASP A 28 -6.69 15.87 -11.83
N ASN A 29 -5.77 16.77 -11.45
CA ASN A 29 -6.05 17.96 -10.62
C ASN A 29 -6.69 17.68 -9.25
N ILE A 30 -6.32 16.56 -8.63
CA ILE A 30 -6.85 16.12 -7.33
C ILE A 30 -6.53 17.14 -6.22
N GLY A 31 -7.56 17.57 -5.48
CA GLY A 31 -7.42 18.36 -4.26
C GLY A 31 -6.73 17.54 -3.15
N VAL A 32 -7.49 16.63 -2.56
CA VAL A 32 -7.05 15.67 -1.55
C VAL A 32 -7.11 14.27 -2.14
N PHE A 33 -5.96 13.59 -2.16
CA PHE A 33 -5.88 12.16 -2.44
C PHE A 33 -5.87 11.39 -1.12
N VAL A 34 -6.81 10.47 -0.94
CA VAL A 34 -6.84 9.54 0.21
C VAL A 34 -6.40 8.16 -0.26
N ASP A 35 -5.25 7.70 0.23
CA ASP A 35 -4.81 6.31 0.12
C ASP A 35 -5.31 5.56 1.37
N LEU A 36 -6.54 5.03 1.30
CA LEU A 36 -7.29 4.58 2.49
C LEU A 36 -6.70 3.32 3.15
N PHE A 37 -5.99 2.51 2.36
CA PHE A 37 -5.30 1.28 2.75
C PHE A 37 -3.85 1.34 2.26
N CYS A 38 -3.09 2.33 2.73
CA CYS A 38 -1.87 2.74 2.06
C CYS A 38 -0.77 1.66 2.07
N GLY A 39 -0.74 0.78 3.08
CA GLY A 39 0.26 -0.26 3.22
C GLY A 39 1.68 0.27 3.01
N GLY A 40 2.32 -0.11 1.90
CA GLY A 40 3.65 0.38 1.52
C GLY A 40 3.74 1.85 1.06
N CYS A 41 2.64 2.61 1.03
CA CYS A 41 2.50 3.96 0.44
C CYS A 41 2.84 4.04 -1.06
N ASN A 42 2.93 2.91 -1.76
CA ASN A 42 3.33 2.87 -3.18
C ASN A 42 2.37 3.67 -4.07
N VAL A 43 1.07 3.68 -3.78
CA VAL A 43 0.10 4.40 -4.60
C VAL A 43 0.18 5.90 -4.32
N GLY A 44 -0.11 6.33 -3.09
CA GLY A 44 -0.17 7.76 -2.77
C GLY A 44 1.15 8.53 -2.99
N ILE A 45 2.32 7.89 -2.87
CA ILE A 45 3.58 8.58 -3.18
C ILE A 45 3.70 8.95 -4.66
N ASN A 46 3.05 8.22 -5.57
CA ASN A 46 3.12 8.44 -7.02
C ASN A 46 1.93 9.23 -7.59
N VAL A 47 0.86 9.46 -6.82
CA VAL A 47 -0.31 10.23 -7.29
C VAL A 47 -0.06 11.74 -7.09
N PRO A 48 -0.17 12.57 -8.14
CA PRO A 48 -0.10 14.01 -7.99
C PRO A 48 -1.40 14.55 -7.39
N ALA A 49 -1.31 15.23 -6.25
CA ALA A 49 -2.43 15.88 -5.56
C ALA A 49 -1.94 17.09 -4.75
N LYS A 50 -2.84 18.03 -4.42
CA LYS A 50 -2.48 19.18 -3.56
C LYS A 50 -2.19 18.75 -2.12
N LYS A 51 -2.85 17.69 -1.66
CA LYS A 51 -2.60 17.01 -0.38
C LYS A 51 -2.80 15.50 -0.54
N THR A 52 -1.96 14.71 0.12
CA THR A 52 -2.13 13.26 0.21
C THR A 52 -2.34 12.85 1.67
N ILE A 53 -3.36 12.04 1.92
CA ILE A 53 -3.63 11.41 3.21
C ILE A 53 -3.37 9.92 3.09
N PHE A 54 -2.40 9.42 3.84
CA PHE A 54 -2.12 7.99 3.94
C PHE A 54 -2.80 7.45 5.19
N ASN A 55 -3.69 6.47 5.01
CA ASN A 55 -4.36 5.77 6.10
C ASN A 55 -4.05 4.27 6.06
N ASP A 56 -3.80 3.66 7.21
CA ASP A 56 -3.72 2.21 7.36
C ASP A 56 -4.04 1.83 8.81
N ASN A 57 -4.53 0.63 9.08
CA ASN A 57 -4.78 0.19 10.46
C ASN A 57 -3.52 -0.33 11.16
N LEU A 58 -2.43 -0.60 10.42
CA LEU A 58 -1.17 -1.05 10.98
C LEU A 58 -0.35 0.12 11.55
N SER A 59 -0.66 0.49 12.80
CA SER A 59 -0.07 1.65 13.48
C SER A 59 1.45 1.73 13.42
N HIS A 60 2.16 0.60 13.63
CA HIS A 60 3.63 0.57 13.58
C HIS A 60 4.21 1.03 12.24
N LEU A 61 3.50 0.80 11.14
CA LEU A 61 3.95 1.22 9.81
C LEU A 61 3.63 2.70 9.57
N ILE A 62 2.46 3.15 10.03
CA ILE A 62 2.09 4.56 9.98
C ILE A 62 3.03 5.42 10.83
N GLU A 63 3.42 4.96 12.02
CA GLU A 63 4.40 5.63 12.89
C GLU A 63 5.76 5.77 12.20
N LEU A 64 6.21 4.72 11.48
CA LEU A 64 7.45 4.79 10.70
C LEU A 64 7.37 5.85 9.60
N TYR A 65 6.27 5.90 8.85
CA TYR A 65 6.13 6.91 7.80
C TYR A 65 5.96 8.33 8.36
N ARG A 66 5.36 8.48 9.54
CA ARG A 66 5.34 9.76 10.27
C ARG A 66 6.76 10.23 10.58
N GLU A 67 7.62 9.36 11.10
CA GLU A 67 9.04 9.68 11.33
C GLU A 67 9.77 10.04 10.03
N PHE A 68 9.48 9.32 8.94
CA PHE A 68 10.04 9.65 7.61
C PHE A 68 9.60 11.03 7.09
N GLY A 69 8.39 11.48 7.46
CA GLY A 69 7.89 12.80 7.09
C GLY A 69 8.30 13.93 8.05
N SER A 70 8.63 13.62 9.30
CA SER A 70 8.97 14.62 10.33
C SER A 70 10.47 14.87 10.48
N LEU A 71 11.31 13.86 10.26
CA LEU A 71 12.75 13.94 10.43
C LEU A 71 13.46 14.32 9.13
N SER A 72 14.62 14.96 9.25
CA SER A 72 15.48 15.16 8.10
C SER A 72 16.07 13.82 7.64
N LYS A 73 16.30 13.71 6.34
CA LYS A 73 17.01 12.56 5.74
C LYS A 73 18.33 12.23 6.46
N LYS A 74 19.05 13.25 6.95
CA LYS A 74 20.31 13.06 7.68
C LYS A 74 20.08 12.38 9.02
N GLU A 75 19.06 12.78 9.77
CA GLU A 75 18.70 12.16 11.05
C GLU A 75 18.31 10.70 10.88
N ILE A 76 17.49 10.40 9.87
CA ILE A 76 17.06 9.03 9.55
C ILE A 76 18.26 8.14 9.20
N LEU A 77 19.14 8.60 8.30
CA LEU A 77 20.33 7.84 7.90
C LEU A 77 21.31 7.65 9.06
N ASN A 78 21.53 8.70 9.87
CA ASN A 78 22.38 8.60 11.06
C ASN A 78 21.82 7.59 12.08
N HIS A 79 20.50 7.57 12.29
CA HIS A 79 19.87 6.58 13.17
C HIS A 79 20.13 5.15 12.68
N ILE A 80 19.92 4.90 11.40
CA ILE A 80 20.17 3.60 10.78
C ILE A 80 21.63 3.18 10.94
N ASP A 81 22.57 4.04 10.55
CA ASP A 81 24.00 3.77 10.64
C ASP A 81 24.45 3.54 12.10
N ASN A 82 23.93 4.33 13.04
CA ASN A 82 24.21 4.15 14.47
C ASN A 82 23.72 2.80 15.00
N ARG A 83 22.50 2.37 14.63
CA ARG A 83 21.98 1.05 15.04
C ARG A 83 22.74 -0.11 14.41
N ILE A 84 23.13 0.02 13.14
CA ILE A 84 23.97 -0.98 12.47
C ILE A 84 25.29 -1.13 13.22
N ASN A 85 25.94 -0.03 13.59
CA ASN A 85 27.21 -0.05 14.33
C ASN A 85 27.04 -0.54 15.77
N GLN A 86 26.04 -0.04 16.50
CA GLN A 86 25.80 -0.37 17.91
C GLN A 86 25.57 -1.87 18.11
N PHE A 87 24.80 -2.52 17.23
CA PHE A 87 24.48 -3.93 17.31
C PHE A 87 25.36 -4.81 16.42
N ASN A 88 26.39 -4.24 15.79
CA ASN A 88 27.25 -4.91 14.81
C ASN A 88 26.45 -5.71 13.77
N LEU A 89 25.38 -5.11 13.22
CA LEU A 89 24.48 -5.79 12.30
C LEU A 89 25.23 -6.16 11.02
N SER A 90 25.09 -7.42 10.61
CA SER A 90 25.74 -7.95 9.42
C SER A 90 24.93 -9.10 8.85
N LEU A 91 25.36 -9.63 7.69
CA LEU A 91 24.73 -10.79 7.06
C LEU A 91 24.80 -12.06 7.93
N THR A 92 25.70 -12.11 8.92
CA THR A 92 25.97 -13.31 9.73
C THR A 92 25.71 -13.12 11.22
N ASN A 93 25.66 -11.88 11.73
CA ASN A 93 25.46 -11.61 13.15
C ASN A 93 23.98 -11.71 13.56
N LYS A 94 23.54 -12.95 13.82
CA LYS A 94 22.19 -13.23 14.32
C LYS A 94 21.95 -12.62 15.72
N ASP A 95 22.95 -12.59 16.58
CA ASP A 95 22.78 -12.16 17.97
C ASP A 95 22.50 -10.67 18.04
N GLY A 96 23.26 -9.84 17.30
CA GLY A 96 22.99 -8.40 17.17
C GLY A 96 21.59 -8.10 16.64
N TYR A 97 21.12 -8.88 15.65
CA TYR A 97 19.74 -8.77 15.16
C TYR A 97 18.71 -9.09 16.25
N LEU A 98 18.93 -10.15 17.04
CA LEU A 98 18.02 -10.54 18.12
C LEU A 98 18.00 -9.52 19.26
N GLU A 99 19.13 -8.88 19.55
CA GLU A 99 19.24 -7.79 20.53
C GLU A 99 18.46 -6.55 20.08
N LEU A 100 18.65 -6.10 18.83
CA LEU A 100 17.86 -5.00 18.28
C LEU A 100 16.37 -5.34 18.27
N ARG A 101 16.00 -6.59 17.95
CA ARG A 101 14.60 -7.03 17.97
C ARG A 101 14.00 -6.96 19.36
N LYS A 102 14.77 -7.35 20.38
CA LYS A 102 14.37 -7.24 21.79
C LYS A 102 14.15 -5.76 22.16
N LEU A 103 15.08 -4.88 21.78
CA LEU A 103 14.99 -3.44 22.02
C LEU A 103 13.73 -2.84 21.38
N TYR A 104 13.50 -3.12 20.10
CA TYR A 104 12.31 -2.64 19.40
C TYR A 104 11.02 -3.15 20.07
N ASN A 105 10.97 -4.42 20.48
CA ASN A 105 9.78 -4.95 21.14
C ASN A 105 9.50 -4.32 22.50
N SER A 106 10.50 -3.78 23.20
CA SER A 106 10.32 -3.02 24.43
C SER A 106 10.03 -1.54 24.21
N GLU A 107 10.69 -0.87 23.24
CA GLU A 107 10.65 0.60 23.09
C GLU A 107 9.77 1.07 21.93
N LYS A 108 9.52 0.22 20.93
CA LYS A 108 8.74 0.49 19.72
C LYS A 108 9.22 1.72 18.94
N ASN A 109 10.52 2.03 18.96
CA ASN A 109 11.08 3.09 18.13
C ASN A 109 10.78 2.80 16.63
N PRO A 110 10.12 3.72 15.89
CA PRO A 110 9.70 3.42 14.53
C PRO A 110 10.87 3.21 13.56
N LEU A 111 11.96 3.98 13.67
CA LEU A 111 13.12 3.81 12.81
C LEU A 111 13.84 2.46 13.05
N ASP A 112 13.80 1.94 14.28
CA ASP A 112 14.33 0.60 14.58
C ASP A 112 13.54 -0.51 13.84
N LEU A 113 12.24 -0.31 13.55
CA LEU A 113 11.46 -1.23 12.71
C LEU A 113 12.05 -1.32 11.31
N PHE A 114 12.43 -0.19 10.71
CA PHE A 114 13.02 -0.17 9.37
C PHE A 114 14.38 -0.89 9.36
N VAL A 115 15.23 -0.63 10.36
CA VAL A 115 16.52 -1.34 10.50
C VAL A 115 16.30 -2.84 10.66
N LEU A 116 15.36 -3.26 11.50
CA LEU A 116 15.04 -4.69 11.66
C LEU A 116 14.64 -5.32 10.33
N VAL A 117 13.71 -4.71 9.60
CA VAL A 117 13.22 -5.21 8.32
C VAL A 117 14.35 -5.34 7.29
N ALA A 118 15.33 -4.44 7.30
CA ALA A 118 16.50 -4.54 6.42
C ALA A 118 17.30 -5.84 6.66
N TYR A 119 17.31 -6.38 7.88
CA TYR A 119 18.03 -7.61 8.25
C TYR A 119 17.12 -8.83 8.48
N SER A 120 15.81 -8.70 8.28
CA SER A 120 14.88 -9.81 8.44
C SER A 120 14.73 -10.67 7.19
N PHE A 121 14.32 -11.92 7.37
CA PHE A 121 14.04 -12.87 6.30
C PHE A 121 13.08 -12.26 5.26
N ASN A 122 13.54 -12.19 4.00
CA ASN A 122 12.86 -11.61 2.85
C ASN A 122 12.40 -10.14 3.02
N HIS A 123 12.99 -9.40 3.98
CA HIS A 123 12.59 -8.03 4.32
C HIS A 123 11.10 -7.88 4.63
N GLN A 124 10.47 -8.90 5.19
CA GLN A 124 9.05 -8.89 5.50
C GLN A 124 8.78 -8.24 6.86
N ILE A 125 7.64 -7.55 6.96
CA ILE A 125 7.09 -7.08 8.22
C ILE A 125 6.21 -8.19 8.80
N ARG A 126 6.47 -8.60 10.04
CA ARG A 126 5.67 -9.63 10.73
C ARG A 126 5.61 -9.38 12.22
N PHE A 127 4.39 -9.27 12.73
CA PHE A 127 4.10 -9.18 14.16
C PHE A 127 3.43 -10.46 14.66
N ASN A 128 3.47 -10.72 15.97
CA ASN A 128 2.64 -11.73 16.63
C ASN A 128 1.34 -11.11 17.19
N ASN A 129 0.52 -11.91 17.87
CA ASN A 129 -0.72 -11.42 18.50
C ASN A 129 -0.48 -10.49 19.69
N SER A 130 0.73 -10.48 20.25
CA SER A 130 1.17 -9.53 21.27
C SER A 130 1.73 -8.24 20.66
N HIS A 131 1.55 -8.03 19.34
CA HIS A 131 2.09 -6.90 18.58
C HIS A 131 3.63 -6.76 18.64
N GLU A 132 4.33 -7.87 18.91
CA GLU A 132 5.78 -7.93 18.89
C GLU A 132 6.27 -8.35 17.50
N PHE A 133 7.30 -7.65 17.01
CA PHE A 133 7.98 -8.03 15.78
C PHE A 133 8.65 -9.39 15.96
N ASN A 134 8.36 -10.32 15.05
CA ASN A 134 8.79 -11.71 15.18
C ASN A 134 9.36 -12.30 13.89
N ASN A 135 9.69 -11.47 12.87
CA ASN A 135 10.30 -12.01 11.64
C ASN A 135 11.69 -12.61 11.97
N PRO A 136 12.10 -13.76 11.37
CA PRO A 136 13.42 -14.34 11.60
C PRO A 136 14.53 -13.51 10.96
N PHE A 137 15.77 -13.72 11.41
CA PHE A 137 16.97 -13.13 10.81
C PHE A 137 17.17 -13.64 9.37
N GLY A 138 17.43 -12.73 8.43
CA GLY A 138 17.68 -13.04 7.02
C GLY A 138 19.14 -13.40 6.74
N LYS A 139 19.64 -14.42 7.44
CA LYS A 139 21.04 -14.86 7.38
C LYS A 139 21.54 -14.98 5.93
N GLU A 140 22.70 -14.39 5.66
CA GLU A 140 23.43 -14.40 4.38
C GLU A 140 22.67 -13.79 3.18
N ARG A 141 21.50 -13.16 3.40
CA ARG A 141 20.64 -12.67 2.31
C ARG A 141 20.16 -11.23 2.49
N SER A 142 19.87 -10.82 3.71
CA SER A 142 19.19 -9.56 4.00
C SER A 142 20.08 -8.63 4.81
N CYS A 143 20.37 -7.45 4.24
CA CYS A 143 21.05 -6.36 4.91
C CYS A 143 20.56 -5.01 4.37
N PHE A 144 20.87 -3.94 5.10
CA PHE A 144 20.74 -2.58 4.59
C PHE A 144 21.87 -2.30 3.58
N ASN A 145 21.60 -2.57 2.30
CA ASN A 145 22.55 -2.38 1.20
C ASN A 145 22.33 -1.04 0.47
N GLU A 146 23.25 -0.70 -0.44
CA GLU A 146 23.19 0.55 -1.21
C GLU A 146 21.92 0.68 -2.06
N HIS A 147 21.35 -0.43 -2.55
CA HIS A 147 20.08 -0.37 -3.29
C HIS A 147 18.93 0.06 -2.37
N MET A 148 18.82 -0.56 -1.19
CA MET A 148 17.80 -0.20 -0.20
C MET A 148 17.98 1.23 0.32
N LYS A 149 19.23 1.66 0.56
CA LYS A 149 19.57 3.04 0.93
C LYS A 149 19.14 4.04 -0.13
N ASN A 150 19.44 3.77 -1.41
CA ASN A 150 19.03 4.64 -2.51
C ASN A 150 17.51 4.70 -2.67
N ASN A 151 16.80 3.57 -2.52
CA ASN A 151 15.33 3.55 -2.56
C ASN A 151 14.73 4.38 -1.41
N LEU A 152 15.29 4.26 -0.20
CA LEU A 152 14.90 5.11 0.93
C LEU A 152 15.12 6.59 0.64
N ILE A 153 16.30 6.98 0.13
CA ILE A 153 16.61 8.37 -0.19
C ILE A 153 15.63 8.95 -1.23
N ILE A 154 15.31 8.18 -2.27
CA ILE A 154 14.36 8.59 -3.30
C ILE A 154 12.97 8.81 -2.68
N PHE A 155 12.51 7.84 -1.87
CA PHE A 155 11.21 7.94 -1.19
C PHE A 155 11.13 9.15 -0.25
N LEU A 156 12.17 9.37 0.57
CA LEU A 156 12.22 10.50 1.51
C LEU A 156 12.21 11.85 0.79
N ASN A 157 12.94 11.98 -0.33
CA ASN A 157 12.95 13.22 -1.10
C ASN A 157 11.56 13.51 -1.69
N GLU A 158 10.88 12.50 -2.22
CA GLU A 158 9.52 12.68 -2.76
C GLU A 158 8.53 13.01 -1.65
N LEU A 159 8.59 12.28 -0.53
CA LEU A 159 7.71 12.52 0.61
C LEU A 159 7.85 13.95 1.14
N ALA A 160 9.09 14.44 1.27
CA ALA A 160 9.38 15.81 1.71
C ALA A 160 8.92 16.89 0.71
N SER A 161 8.77 16.55 -0.57
CA SER A 161 8.29 17.46 -1.61
C SER A 161 6.76 17.59 -1.64
N LYS A 162 6.04 16.70 -0.94
CA LYS A 162 4.58 16.61 -0.94
C LYS A 162 3.98 17.13 0.36
N ASN A 163 2.78 17.69 0.25
CA ASN A 163 1.94 17.97 1.41
C ASN A 163 1.21 16.69 1.84
N VAL A 164 1.73 16.03 2.87
CA VAL A 164 1.25 14.71 3.31
C VAL A 164 0.75 14.74 4.75
N SER A 165 -0.19 13.86 5.05
CA SER A 165 -0.58 13.54 6.44
C SER A 165 -0.85 12.06 6.60
N PHE A 166 -0.69 11.56 7.81
CA PHE A 166 -0.79 10.15 8.13
C PHE A 166 -1.82 9.88 9.22
N THR A 167 -2.76 8.99 8.96
CA THR A 167 -3.75 8.49 9.94
C THR A 167 -3.57 7.00 10.14
N SER A 168 -3.86 6.54 11.37
CA SER A 168 -3.83 5.13 11.73
C SER A 168 -5.20 4.71 12.23
N LEU A 169 -6.19 4.68 11.33
CA LEU A 169 -7.58 4.43 11.65
C LEU A 169 -8.07 3.18 10.92
N ASN A 170 -9.10 2.52 11.49
CA ASN A 170 -9.87 1.60 10.67
C ASN A 170 -10.55 2.40 9.53
N PHE A 171 -10.75 1.77 8.38
CA PHE A 171 -11.28 2.46 7.19
C PHE A 171 -12.69 3.02 7.42
N ASP A 172 -13.47 2.39 8.31
CA ASP A 172 -14.83 2.81 8.69
C ASP A 172 -14.84 3.92 9.76
N GLU A 173 -13.69 4.26 10.34
CA GLU A 173 -13.51 5.37 11.28
C GLU A 173 -12.90 6.62 10.62
N PHE A 174 -12.48 6.52 9.36
CA PHE A 174 -11.94 7.66 8.62
C PHE A 174 -13.02 8.72 8.39
N ASP A 175 -12.72 9.98 8.69
CA ASP A 175 -13.66 11.09 8.51
C ASP A 175 -13.72 11.54 7.04
N PHE A 176 -14.66 10.99 6.28
CA PHE A 176 -14.91 11.37 4.89
C PHE A 176 -15.64 12.71 4.74
N SER A 177 -16.10 13.35 5.83
CA SER A 177 -16.81 14.63 5.75
C SER A 177 -15.87 15.80 5.39
N ILE A 178 -14.56 15.60 5.51
CA ILE A 178 -13.52 16.56 5.12
C ILE A 178 -13.36 16.67 3.59
N LEU A 179 -13.96 15.75 2.83
CA LEU A 179 -13.78 15.63 1.39
C LEU A 179 -14.89 16.34 0.60
N SER A 180 -14.55 16.73 -0.61
CA SER A 180 -15.37 17.42 -1.60
C SER A 180 -15.32 16.70 -2.95
N SER A 181 -16.12 17.15 -3.92
CA SER A 181 -16.15 16.56 -5.27
C SER A 181 -14.84 16.73 -6.08
N ASN A 182 -13.88 17.51 -5.58
CA ASN A 182 -12.55 17.65 -6.19
C ASN A 182 -11.51 16.67 -5.60
N ASP A 183 -11.92 15.83 -4.67
CA ASP A 183 -11.07 14.89 -3.95
C ASP A 183 -11.24 13.47 -4.48
N PHE A 184 -10.25 12.62 -4.20
CA PHE A 184 -10.19 11.27 -4.75
C PHE A 184 -9.79 10.26 -3.67
N VAL A 185 -10.61 9.22 -3.51
CA VAL A 185 -10.37 8.12 -2.55
C VAL A 185 -9.95 6.86 -3.29
N TYR A 186 -8.76 6.37 -3.01
CA TYR A 186 -8.28 5.09 -3.50
C TYR A 186 -8.32 4.04 -2.40
N CYS A 187 -8.90 2.88 -2.74
CA CYS A 187 -9.06 1.75 -1.85
C CYS A 187 -8.35 0.51 -2.43
N ASP A 188 -7.49 -0.09 -1.62
CA ASP A 188 -6.84 -1.37 -1.91
C ASP A 188 -6.92 -2.29 -0.69
N PRO A 189 -8.13 -2.72 -0.30
CA PRO A 189 -8.32 -3.53 0.90
C PRO A 189 -7.73 -4.94 0.72
N PRO A 190 -7.63 -5.72 1.79
CA PRO A 190 -7.46 -7.17 1.66
C PRO A 190 -8.58 -7.79 0.80
N TYR A 191 -8.26 -8.75 -0.08
CA TYR A 191 -9.25 -9.33 -0.99
C TYR A 191 -9.90 -10.58 -0.40
N LEU A 192 -11.23 -10.57 -0.30
CA LEU A 192 -12.05 -11.62 0.32
C LEU A 192 -11.72 -13.03 -0.19
N ILE A 193 -11.59 -13.18 -1.51
CA ILE A 193 -11.41 -14.48 -2.17
C ILE A 193 -9.94 -14.92 -2.31
N THR A 194 -9.00 -14.17 -1.73
CA THR A 194 -7.56 -14.49 -1.75
C THR A 194 -7.06 -14.96 -0.37
N THR A 195 -5.84 -15.49 -0.33
CA THR A 195 -5.19 -15.97 0.91
C THR A 195 -4.12 -14.98 1.39
N GLY A 196 -4.52 -13.74 1.70
CA GLY A 196 -3.64 -12.72 2.29
C GLY A 196 -3.49 -12.87 3.80
N THR A 197 -2.32 -12.52 4.35
CA THR A 197 -2.08 -12.53 5.81
C THR A 197 -2.95 -11.53 6.57
N TYR A 198 -3.50 -10.53 5.88
CA TYR A 198 -4.38 -9.53 6.44
C TYR A 198 -5.79 -10.06 6.72
N ASN A 199 -6.20 -11.14 6.04
CA ASN A 199 -7.59 -11.64 6.08
C ASN A 199 -7.94 -12.32 7.40
N ASP A 200 -6.96 -12.89 8.12
CA ASP A 200 -7.23 -13.75 9.28
C ASP A 200 -7.44 -13.01 10.61
N GLY A 201 -7.36 -11.67 10.62
CA GLY A 201 -7.58 -10.86 11.81
C GLY A 201 -6.54 -11.04 12.91
N LYS A 202 -5.33 -11.44 12.53
CA LYS A 202 -4.21 -11.62 13.49
C LYS A 202 -3.13 -10.58 13.23
N ARG A 203 -2.21 -10.44 14.21
CA ARG A 203 -0.96 -9.69 14.05
C ARG A 203 -1.17 -8.18 13.83
N GLY A 204 -2.21 -7.62 14.45
CA GLY A 204 -2.56 -6.20 14.37
C GLY A 204 -3.61 -5.84 13.32
N PHE A 205 -4.08 -6.81 12.52
CA PHE A 205 -5.17 -6.59 11.57
C PHE A 205 -6.52 -6.92 12.19
N THR A 206 -7.56 -6.17 11.81
CA THR A 206 -8.97 -6.41 12.17
C THR A 206 -9.57 -7.62 11.44
N GLY A 207 -8.91 -8.09 10.38
CA GLY A 207 -9.37 -9.18 9.52
C GLY A 207 -10.23 -8.65 8.37
N TRP A 208 -10.45 -9.50 7.36
CA TRP A 208 -11.28 -9.13 6.22
C TRP A 208 -12.24 -10.27 5.89
N ASN A 209 -13.53 -9.98 6.01
CA ASN A 209 -14.63 -10.91 5.75
C ASN A 209 -15.75 -10.15 5.01
N GLU A 210 -16.86 -10.84 4.71
CA GLU A 210 -17.99 -10.23 4.01
C GLU A 210 -18.56 -8.99 4.71
N THR A 211 -18.50 -8.91 6.05
CA THR A 211 -18.99 -7.77 6.81
C THR A 211 -18.15 -6.54 6.51
N GLU A 212 -16.82 -6.67 6.57
CA GLU A 212 -15.90 -5.55 6.29
C GLU A 212 -15.95 -5.15 4.81
N GLU A 213 -16.08 -6.12 3.89
CA GLU A 213 -16.29 -5.82 2.48
C GLU A 213 -17.58 -5.04 2.25
N LYS A 214 -18.72 -5.49 2.79
CA LYS A 214 -20.01 -4.78 2.66
C LYS A 214 -19.97 -3.38 3.28
N LYS A 215 -19.28 -3.19 4.41
CA LYS A 215 -19.06 -1.85 4.99
C LYS A 215 -18.31 -0.94 4.04
N LEU A 216 -17.18 -1.39 3.48
CA LEU A 216 -16.40 -0.59 2.53
C LEU A 216 -17.24 -0.23 1.31
N LEU A 217 -17.99 -1.18 0.74
CA LEU A 217 -18.84 -0.93 -0.42
C LEU A 217 -19.95 0.10 -0.12
N ASN A 218 -20.54 0.08 1.08
CA ASN A 218 -21.50 1.10 1.51
C ASN A 218 -20.85 2.48 1.67
N ILE A 219 -19.60 2.55 2.17
CA ILE A 219 -18.84 3.81 2.24
C ILE A 219 -18.62 4.37 0.82
N LEU A 220 -18.24 3.53 -0.13
CA LEU A 220 -18.03 3.95 -1.52
C LEU A 220 -19.32 4.45 -2.19
N ASP A 221 -20.47 3.83 -1.90
CA ASP A 221 -21.77 4.35 -2.36
C ASP A 221 -22.08 5.73 -1.75
N ASN A 222 -21.80 5.94 -0.46
CA ASN A 222 -21.96 7.25 0.18
C ASN A 222 -21.03 8.33 -0.43
N LEU A 223 -19.83 7.95 -0.88
CA LEU A 223 -18.94 8.86 -1.61
C LEU A 223 -19.53 9.20 -2.99
N ASN A 224 -20.09 8.21 -3.68
CA ASN A 224 -20.74 8.40 -4.97
C ASN A 224 -21.93 9.37 -4.88
N GLU A 225 -22.79 9.22 -3.87
CA GLU A 225 -23.93 10.13 -3.63
C GLU A 225 -23.50 11.59 -3.41
N LYS A 226 -22.26 11.80 -2.91
CA LYS A 226 -21.65 13.12 -2.70
C LYS A 226 -20.84 13.61 -3.90
N ASN A 227 -20.83 12.88 -5.01
CA ASN A 227 -20.01 13.14 -6.20
C ASN A 227 -18.50 13.20 -5.89
N ILE A 228 -18.05 12.40 -4.92
CA ILE A 228 -16.62 12.24 -4.62
C ILE A 228 -16.10 11.06 -5.47
N CYS A 229 -15.00 11.29 -6.18
CA CYS A 229 -14.40 10.24 -7.01
C CYS A 229 -13.79 9.16 -6.11
N PHE A 230 -13.99 7.88 -6.46
CA PHE A 230 -13.28 6.77 -5.84
C PHE A 230 -12.78 5.75 -6.85
N ALA A 231 -11.75 5.02 -6.45
CA ALA A 231 -11.29 3.84 -7.17
C ALA A 231 -11.01 2.69 -6.19
N LEU A 232 -11.47 1.48 -6.53
CA LEU A 232 -11.30 0.27 -5.74
C LEU A 232 -10.52 -0.77 -6.55
N SER A 233 -9.31 -1.10 -6.11
CA SER A 233 -8.59 -2.28 -6.60
C SER A 233 -9.13 -3.53 -5.90
N ASN A 234 -9.50 -4.56 -6.65
CA ASN A 234 -9.98 -5.83 -6.10
C ASN A 234 -9.82 -6.98 -7.10
N VAL A 235 -10.25 -8.18 -6.71
CA VAL A 235 -10.23 -9.39 -7.53
C VAL A 235 -11.65 -9.97 -7.60
N ILE A 236 -12.18 -10.10 -8.83
CA ILE A 236 -13.53 -10.65 -9.06
C ILE A 236 -13.53 -12.17 -9.16
N GLU A 237 -12.39 -12.76 -9.54
CA GLU A 237 -12.20 -14.21 -9.63
C GLU A 237 -10.76 -14.60 -9.28
N HIS A 238 -10.59 -15.65 -8.46
CA HIS A 238 -9.29 -16.19 -8.09
C HIS A 238 -9.36 -17.70 -7.92
N LYS A 239 -8.66 -18.46 -8.77
CA LYS A 239 -8.56 -19.93 -8.68
C LYS A 239 -9.94 -20.61 -8.58
N GLY A 240 -10.86 -20.23 -9.47
CA GLY A 240 -12.23 -20.75 -9.52
C GLY A 240 -13.17 -20.27 -8.40
N LYS A 241 -12.72 -19.37 -7.51
CA LYS A 241 -13.60 -18.67 -6.56
C LYS A 241 -14.01 -17.33 -7.13
N GLU A 242 -15.28 -16.98 -6.99
CA GLU A 242 -15.83 -15.69 -7.42
C GLU A 242 -16.21 -14.82 -6.23
N ASN A 243 -16.03 -13.50 -6.37
CA ASN A 243 -16.54 -12.53 -5.42
C ASN A 243 -17.92 -12.04 -5.88
N LEU A 244 -18.97 -12.78 -5.52
CA LEU A 244 -20.35 -12.47 -5.92
C LEU A 244 -20.83 -11.13 -5.34
N ILE A 245 -20.46 -10.81 -4.10
CA ILE A 245 -20.81 -9.53 -3.44
C ILE A 245 -20.31 -8.36 -4.29
N LEU A 246 -19.05 -8.43 -4.72
CA LEU A 246 -18.44 -7.40 -5.54
C LEU A 246 -19.09 -7.31 -6.94
N LYS A 247 -19.33 -8.45 -7.60
CA LYS A 247 -19.97 -8.48 -8.93
C LYS A 247 -21.38 -7.88 -8.90
N ASP A 248 -22.18 -8.23 -7.90
CA ASP A 248 -23.53 -7.67 -7.72
C ASP A 248 -23.48 -6.17 -7.42
N TRP A 249 -22.54 -5.73 -6.57
CA TRP A 249 -22.34 -4.32 -6.23
C TRP A 249 -21.94 -3.45 -7.44
N ILE A 250 -21.05 -3.95 -8.30
CA ILE A 250 -20.67 -3.26 -9.54
C ILE A 250 -21.90 -3.11 -10.45
N THR A 251 -22.63 -4.21 -10.66
CA THR A 251 -23.75 -4.26 -11.61
C THR A 251 -24.91 -3.36 -11.17
N ARG A 252 -25.28 -3.40 -9.88
CA ARG A 252 -26.41 -2.61 -9.36
C ARG A 252 -26.19 -1.10 -9.45
N ASN A 253 -24.94 -0.66 -9.36
CA ASN A 253 -24.58 0.76 -9.36
C ASN A 253 -24.11 1.26 -10.74
N ASN A 254 -23.95 0.36 -11.71
CA ASN A 254 -23.41 0.67 -13.04
C ASN A 254 -22.03 1.37 -12.97
N TYR A 255 -21.15 0.90 -12.09
CA TYR A 255 -19.78 1.40 -11.98
C TYR A 255 -18.90 0.90 -13.13
N TYR A 256 -17.84 1.65 -13.43
CA TYR A 256 -16.89 1.32 -14.48
C TYR A 256 -15.87 0.29 -13.98
N VAL A 257 -15.52 -0.67 -14.82
CA VAL A 257 -14.54 -1.72 -14.50
C VAL A 257 -13.41 -1.71 -15.52
N SER A 258 -12.19 -1.54 -15.04
CA SER A 258 -10.96 -1.68 -15.83
C SER A 258 -10.22 -2.95 -15.42
N TYR A 259 -9.95 -3.83 -16.36
CA TYR A 259 -9.23 -5.09 -16.10
C TYR A 259 -7.72 -4.86 -16.10
N LEU A 260 -7.04 -5.37 -15.08
CA LEU A 260 -5.61 -5.19 -14.88
C LEU A 260 -4.85 -6.45 -15.30
N SER A 261 -3.87 -6.30 -16.18
CA SER A 261 -3.02 -7.40 -16.63
C SER A 261 -1.78 -7.56 -15.74
N LYS A 262 -1.43 -8.80 -15.39
CA LYS A 262 -0.16 -9.13 -14.72
C LYS A 262 1.04 -9.16 -15.68
N ASN A 263 0.78 -9.37 -16.98
CA ASN A 263 1.79 -9.36 -18.02
C ASN A 263 1.88 -7.94 -18.57
N TYR A 264 3.08 -7.36 -18.53
CA TYR A 264 3.42 -5.95 -18.81
C TYR A 264 3.19 -5.47 -20.26
N SER A 265 2.12 -5.91 -20.90
CA SER A 265 1.74 -5.53 -22.25
C SER A 265 0.22 -5.46 -22.33
N ASN A 266 -0.28 -4.23 -22.37
CA ASN A 266 -1.64 -3.82 -22.74
C ASN A 266 -2.74 -4.09 -21.70
N SER A 267 -3.33 -3.01 -21.18
CA SER A 267 -4.68 -2.99 -20.62
C SER A 267 -5.69 -3.04 -21.78
N ASN A 268 -5.85 -4.21 -22.40
CA ASN A 268 -6.97 -4.39 -23.33
C ASN A 268 -8.24 -4.66 -22.53
N TYR A 269 -9.29 -3.87 -22.78
CA TYR A 269 -10.64 -4.01 -22.23
C TYR A 269 -11.29 -5.41 -22.46
N HIS A 270 -10.62 -6.33 -23.16
CA HIS A 270 -11.17 -7.61 -23.60
C HIS A 270 -10.29 -8.86 -23.38
N THR A 271 -9.10 -8.75 -22.80
CA THR A 271 -8.25 -9.94 -22.59
C THR A 271 -8.39 -10.48 -21.17
N ILE A 272 -9.45 -11.25 -20.94
CA ILE A 272 -9.56 -12.13 -19.78
C ILE A 272 -8.63 -13.32 -20.01
N ASP A 273 -7.70 -13.56 -19.09
CA ASP A 273 -6.93 -14.81 -19.07
C ASP A 273 -7.90 -15.98 -18.85
N ARG A 274 -8.11 -16.79 -19.90
CA ARG A 274 -9.07 -17.91 -19.90
C ARG A 274 -8.56 -19.13 -19.13
N ASN A 275 -7.43 -19.02 -18.44
CA ASN A 275 -6.95 -20.06 -17.55
C ASN A 275 -7.92 -20.21 -16.36
N PRO A 276 -8.44 -21.41 -16.05
CA PRO A 276 -9.30 -21.65 -14.89
C PRO A 276 -8.61 -21.39 -13.53
N ASN A 277 -7.29 -21.19 -13.52
CA ASN A 277 -6.52 -20.74 -12.36
C ASN A 277 -6.17 -19.24 -12.39
N ALA A 278 -6.74 -18.48 -13.33
CA ALA A 278 -6.47 -17.06 -13.48
C ALA A 278 -6.93 -16.28 -12.24
N THR A 279 -6.28 -15.15 -12.04
CA THR A 279 -6.72 -14.11 -11.12
C THR A 279 -7.18 -12.94 -11.95
N VAL A 280 -8.44 -12.58 -11.84
CA VAL A 280 -9.01 -11.44 -12.56
C VAL A 280 -9.00 -10.25 -11.62
N GLU A 281 -7.91 -9.48 -11.67
CA GLU A 281 -7.71 -8.26 -10.90
C GLU A 281 -8.28 -7.06 -11.69
N VAL A 282 -8.99 -6.18 -10.99
CA VAL A 282 -9.74 -5.07 -11.59
C VAL A 282 -9.55 -3.79 -10.77
N LEU A 283 -9.70 -2.66 -11.45
CA LEU A 283 -9.93 -1.35 -10.86
C LEU A 283 -11.39 -0.95 -11.14
N ILE A 284 -12.15 -0.66 -10.10
CA ILE A 284 -13.54 -0.20 -10.21
C ILE A 284 -13.62 1.28 -9.87
N THR A 285 -14.29 2.09 -10.69
CA THR A 285 -14.43 3.54 -10.50
C THR A 285 -15.89 3.99 -10.64
N ASN A 286 -16.26 5.05 -9.92
CA ASN A 286 -17.56 5.72 -10.10
C ASN A 286 -17.56 6.83 -11.16
N TYR A 287 -16.41 7.06 -11.79
CA TYR A 287 -16.24 7.98 -12.90
C TYR A 287 -15.71 7.21 -14.11
N GLU A 288 -15.96 7.75 -15.30
CA GLU A 288 -15.38 7.22 -16.54
C GLU A 288 -13.86 7.48 -16.53
N PRO A 289 -13.02 6.43 -16.60
CA PRO A 289 -11.57 6.61 -16.63
C PRO A 289 -11.13 7.44 -17.85
N ASN A 290 -10.15 8.31 -17.66
CA ASN A 290 -9.59 9.12 -18.76
C ASN A 290 -8.91 8.22 -19.81
N ALA A 291 -9.64 7.83 -20.87
CA ALA A 291 -9.11 7.06 -22.01
C ALA A 291 -8.09 7.86 -22.87
N SER A 292 -7.85 9.13 -22.55
CA SER A 292 -7.05 10.07 -23.34
C SER A 292 -5.53 9.86 -23.26
N GLN A 293 -5.01 8.89 -22.49
CA GLN A 293 -3.56 8.60 -22.45
C GLN A 293 -3.08 7.55 -23.48
N GLU A 294 -3.95 6.93 -24.28
CA GLU A 294 -3.50 6.09 -25.40
C GLU A 294 -2.93 6.89 -26.58
N LYS A 295 -3.34 8.17 -26.75
CA LYS A 295 -2.94 8.99 -27.91
C LYS A 295 -1.53 9.58 -27.85
N LEU A 296 -0.81 9.43 -26.74
CA LEU A 296 0.54 10.00 -26.54
C LEU A 296 1.65 8.94 -26.50
N LEU A 297 1.33 7.66 -26.71
CA LEU A 297 2.31 6.56 -26.63
C LEU A 297 2.72 5.95 -27.99
N PHE A 298 2.30 6.57 -29.10
CA PHE A 298 2.67 6.13 -30.46
C PHE A 298 3.11 7.29 -31.39
N ALA A 299 3.95 8.19 -30.87
CA ALA A 299 4.75 9.09 -31.70
C ALA A 299 6.21 9.05 -31.25
#